data_AF-A0A9E0NV14-F1
#
_entry.id   AF-A0A9E0NV14-F1
#
_cell.length_a   1.000
_cell.length_b   1.000
_cell.length_c   1.000
_cell.angle_alpha   90.00
_cell.angle_beta   90.00
_cell.angle_gamma   90.00
#
_symmetry.space_group_name_H-M   'P 1'
#
loop_
_entity.id
_entity.type
_entity.pdbx_description
1 polymer ?
#
loop_
_entity_poly.entity_id
_entity_poly.type
_entity_poly.pdbx_seq_one_letter_code
_entity_poly.pdbx_strand_id
1 'polypeptide(L)'
;MLKEHQEKILELLEQLELNMCDLYLLFADRFPKYADLLTTVARQETDHADGIKKLHLLAGDDSVLFDEKITKTYTVKMFISSIQEALARAKSGKMSLINALSVSHDFEQAILEKGFYNFFSGQDDETRAVIRKITEETLDHQMKMKKAWEQERKAASP
;
A
#
# COMPACT_ATOMS: atom_id res chain seq x y z
N MET A 1 15.85 -20.81 -4.33
CA MET A 1 15.48 -20.71 -2.91
C MET A 1 15.73 -19.31 -2.38
N LEU A 2 14.70 -18.73 -1.75
CA LEU A 2 14.76 -17.43 -1.08
C LEU A 2 15.68 -17.46 0.14
N LYS A 3 16.33 -16.32 0.41
CA LYS A 3 17.09 -16.08 1.64
C LYS A 3 16.14 -15.67 2.76
N GLU A 4 16.52 -15.91 4.02
CA GLU A 4 15.70 -15.55 5.19
C GLU A 4 15.27 -14.07 5.20
N HIS A 5 16.14 -13.15 4.78
CA HIS A 5 15.77 -11.74 4.72
C HIS A 5 14.83 -11.41 3.55
N GLN A 6 14.83 -12.20 2.47
CA GLN A 6 13.91 -12.04 1.35
C GLN A 6 12.51 -12.52 1.74
N GLU A 7 12.42 -13.71 2.35
CA GLU A 7 11.23 -14.22 3.02
C GLU A 7 10.64 -13.15 3.94
N LYS A 8 11.49 -12.54 4.77
CA LYS A 8 11.03 -11.51 5.69
C LYS A 8 10.54 -10.25 4.99
N ILE A 9 11.12 -9.85 3.86
CA ILE A 9 10.63 -8.69 3.10
C ILE A 9 9.25 -9.01 2.51
N LEU A 10 9.05 -10.20 1.97
CA LEU A 10 7.76 -10.61 1.39
C LEU A 10 6.63 -10.59 2.43
N GLU A 11 6.87 -11.17 3.61
CA GLU A 11 5.93 -11.08 4.75
C GLU A 11 5.62 -9.62 5.14
N LEU A 12 6.63 -8.76 5.13
CA LEU A 12 6.46 -7.35 5.46
C LEU A 12 5.68 -6.59 4.38
N LEU A 13 5.83 -6.95 3.10
CA LEU A 13 5.05 -6.35 2.02
C LEU A 13 3.58 -6.77 2.10
N GLU A 14 3.27 -8.03 2.35
CA GLU A 14 1.88 -8.46 2.60
C GLU A 14 1.28 -7.71 3.80
N GLN A 15 2.05 -7.60 4.89
CA GLN A 15 1.62 -6.86 6.08
C GLN A 15 1.42 -5.36 5.82
N LEU A 16 2.19 -4.77 4.90
CA LEU A 16 2.05 -3.37 4.50
C LEU A 16 0.68 -3.13 3.89
N GLU A 17 0.27 -3.94 2.90
CA GLU A 17 -1.04 -3.77 2.23
C GLU A 17 -2.19 -3.97 3.21
N LEU A 18 -2.11 -4.96 4.09
CA LEU A 18 -3.13 -5.18 5.11
C LEU A 18 -3.25 -3.99 6.07
N ASN A 19 -2.13 -3.34 6.44
CA ASN A 19 -2.19 -2.12 7.25
C ASN A 19 -2.77 -0.93 6.48
N MET A 20 -2.52 -0.83 5.17
CA MET A 20 -3.15 0.19 4.32
C MET A 20 -4.66 -0.05 4.22
N CYS A 21 -5.11 -1.30 4.03
CA CYS A 21 -6.51 -1.69 4.09
C CYS A 21 -7.17 -1.23 5.40
N ASP A 22 -6.58 -1.60 6.54
CA ASP A 22 -7.08 -1.22 7.87
C ASP A 22 -7.18 0.31 8.04
N LEU A 23 -6.16 1.04 7.56
CA LEU A 23 -6.15 2.50 7.59
C LEU A 23 -7.31 3.08 6.76
N TYR A 24 -7.51 2.57 5.54
CA TYR A 24 -8.56 3.04 4.64
C TYR A 24 -9.97 2.72 5.15
N LEU A 25 -10.19 1.52 5.70
CA LEU A 25 -11.47 1.18 6.32
C LEU A 25 -11.79 2.09 7.51
N LEU A 26 -10.80 2.38 8.35
CA LEU A 26 -10.97 3.30 9.47
C LEU A 26 -11.25 4.73 9.01
N PHE A 27 -10.61 5.18 7.93
CA PHE A 27 -10.91 6.48 7.33
C PHE A 27 -12.30 6.52 6.70
N ALA A 28 -12.75 5.43 6.06
CA ALA A 28 -14.08 5.34 5.48
C ALA A 28 -15.17 5.49 6.55
N ASP A 29 -15.02 4.79 7.67
CA ASP A 29 -15.92 4.90 8.83
C ASP A 29 -15.96 6.33 9.40
N ARG A 30 -14.80 6.97 9.53
CA ARG A 30 -14.68 8.30 10.15
C ARG A 30 -15.07 9.45 9.24
N PHE A 31 -14.95 9.27 7.92
CA PHE A 31 -15.16 10.33 6.94
C PHE A 31 -16.16 9.90 5.86
N PRO A 32 -17.48 9.91 6.18
CA PRO A 32 -18.52 9.45 5.26
C PRO A 32 -18.49 10.10 3.87
N LYS A 33 -18.00 11.34 3.77
CA LYS A 33 -17.87 12.08 2.50
C LYS A 33 -17.06 11.34 1.43
N TYR A 34 -16.06 10.54 1.83
CA TYR A 34 -15.18 9.79 0.93
C TYR A 34 -15.25 8.28 1.18
N ALA A 35 -16.25 7.79 1.91
CA ALA A 35 -16.35 6.39 2.32
C ALA A 35 -16.32 5.41 1.14
N ASP A 36 -17.04 5.71 0.05
CA ASP A 36 -17.05 4.84 -1.15
C ASP A 36 -15.67 4.72 -1.80
N LEU A 37 -14.96 5.85 -1.91
CA LEU A 37 -13.59 5.87 -2.42
C LEU A 37 -12.68 5.03 -1.52
N LEU A 38 -12.67 5.32 -0.22
CA LEU A 38 -11.77 4.70 0.75
C LEU A 38 -12.04 3.19 0.89
N THR A 39 -13.31 2.77 0.89
CA THR A 39 -13.70 1.35 0.93
C THR A 39 -13.29 0.63 -0.35
N THR A 40 -13.41 1.29 -1.51
CA THR A 40 -12.96 0.71 -2.78
C THR A 40 -11.45 0.47 -2.77
N VAL A 41 -10.66 1.44 -2.31
CA VAL A 41 -9.21 1.32 -2.18
C VAL A 41 -8.85 0.24 -1.17
N ALA A 42 -9.46 0.20 0.01
CA ALA A 42 -9.23 -0.85 1.01
C ALA A 42 -9.43 -2.27 0.46
N ARG A 43 -10.46 -2.48 -0.36
CA ARG A 43 -10.67 -3.78 -1.03
C ARG A 43 -9.51 -4.10 -1.99
N GLN A 44 -9.03 -3.12 -2.74
CA GLN A 44 -7.89 -3.29 -3.64
C GLN A 44 -6.60 -3.61 -2.85
N GLU A 45 -6.35 -2.96 -1.71
CA GLU A 45 -5.24 -3.31 -0.81
C GLU A 45 -5.31 -4.76 -0.33
N THR A 46 -6.52 -5.27 -0.08
CA THR A 46 -6.70 -6.68 0.29
C THR A 46 -6.34 -7.59 -0.89
N ASP A 47 -6.77 -7.25 -2.11
CA ASP A 47 -6.37 -7.97 -3.33
C ASP A 47 -4.85 -7.89 -3.56
N HIS A 48 -4.19 -6.80 -3.17
CA HIS A 48 -2.74 -6.64 -3.28
C HIS A 48 -2.01 -7.57 -2.32
N ALA A 49 -2.47 -7.67 -1.06
CA ALA A 49 -1.95 -8.61 -0.08
C ALA A 49 -2.02 -10.06 -0.60
N ASP A 50 -3.17 -10.46 -1.15
CA ASP A 50 -3.35 -11.78 -1.76
C ASP A 50 -2.43 -11.99 -2.97
N GLY A 51 -2.24 -10.96 -3.78
CA GLY A 51 -1.29 -10.95 -4.90
C GLY A 51 0.15 -11.17 -4.45
N ILE A 52 0.60 -10.46 -3.41
CA ILE A 52 1.94 -10.58 -2.84
C ILE A 52 2.14 -11.97 -2.24
N LYS A 53 1.15 -12.49 -1.51
CA LYS A 53 1.18 -13.84 -0.97
C LYS A 53 1.34 -14.89 -2.06
N LYS A 54 0.64 -14.73 -3.19
CA LYS A 54 0.82 -15.60 -4.37
C LYS A 54 2.23 -15.49 -4.94
N LEU A 55 2.75 -14.28 -5.13
CA LEU A 55 4.11 -14.06 -5.64
C LEU A 55 5.17 -14.65 -4.69
N HIS A 56 4.93 -14.58 -3.38
CA HIS A 56 5.77 -15.19 -2.36
C HIS A 56 5.85 -16.71 -2.53
N LEU A 57 4.71 -17.39 -2.64
CA LEU A 57 4.68 -18.84 -2.89
C LEU A 57 5.44 -19.21 -4.18
N LEU A 58 5.20 -18.47 -5.27
CA LEU A 58 5.88 -18.70 -6.55
C LEU A 58 7.39 -18.46 -6.48
N ALA A 59 7.83 -17.51 -5.65
CA ALA A 59 9.25 -17.25 -5.42
C ALA A 59 9.92 -18.34 -4.55
N GLY A 60 9.17 -18.92 -3.60
CA GLY A 60 9.60 -20.11 -2.84
C GLY A 60 9.82 -21.34 -3.72
N ASP A 61 8.98 -21.50 -4.75
CA ASP A 61 9.04 -22.58 -5.75
C ASP A 61 9.98 -22.28 -6.93
N ASP A 62 10.80 -21.22 -6.86
CA ASP A 62 11.72 -20.76 -7.91
C ASP A 62 11.06 -20.47 -9.28
N SER A 63 9.73 -20.26 -9.29
CA SER A 63 8.94 -19.92 -10.49
C SER A 63 8.93 -18.42 -10.79
N VAL A 64 9.19 -17.59 -9.78
CA VAL A 64 9.33 -16.14 -9.90
C VAL A 64 10.64 -15.71 -9.24
N LEU A 65 11.39 -14.82 -9.90
CA LEU A 65 12.58 -14.24 -9.31
C LEU A 65 12.17 -13.05 -8.44
N PHE A 66 12.63 -13.07 -7.18
CA PHE A 66 12.55 -11.95 -6.25
C PHE A 66 13.95 -11.38 -5.99
N ASP A 67 14.14 -10.11 -6.32
CA ASP A 67 15.35 -9.32 -6.08
C ASP A 67 14.98 -8.07 -5.28
N GLU A 68 15.27 -8.09 -3.98
CA GLU A 68 15.09 -6.97 -3.05
C GLU A 68 15.98 -5.77 -3.36
N LYS A 69 16.92 -5.91 -4.30
CA LYS A 69 17.93 -4.91 -4.67
C LYS A 69 18.69 -4.43 -3.42
N ILE A 70 18.67 -3.12 -3.17
CA ILE A 70 19.31 -2.50 -2.00
C ILE A 70 18.37 -2.41 -0.79
N THR A 71 17.10 -2.80 -0.94
CA THR A 71 16.08 -2.66 0.10
C THR A 71 16.38 -3.60 1.27
N LYS A 72 16.33 -3.05 2.48
CA LYS A 72 16.52 -3.80 3.72
C LYS A 72 15.17 -4.00 4.40
N THR A 73 15.04 -5.10 5.14
CA THR A 73 13.87 -5.39 5.99
C THR A 73 13.51 -4.21 6.90
N TYR A 74 14.51 -3.49 7.42
CA TYR A 74 14.32 -2.29 8.24
C TYR A 74 13.56 -1.18 7.50
N THR A 75 13.82 -0.99 6.20
CA THR A 75 13.13 0.04 5.39
C THR A 75 11.62 -0.20 5.35
N VAL A 76 11.22 -1.46 5.13
CA VAL A 76 9.79 -1.84 5.08
C VAL A 76 9.17 -1.75 6.47
N LYS A 77 9.88 -2.20 7.52
CA LYS A 77 9.42 -2.07 8.92
C LYS A 77 9.17 -0.63 9.34
N MET A 78 10.07 0.29 8.99
CA MET A 78 9.90 1.72 9.31
C MET A 78 8.68 2.32 8.61
N PHE A 79 8.43 1.89 7.37
CA PHE A 79 7.26 2.34 6.64
C PHE A 79 5.96 1.80 7.27
N ILE A 80 5.91 0.52 7.62
CA ILE A 80 4.80 -0.08 8.37
C ILE A 80 4.55 0.66 9.69
N SER A 81 5.61 0.99 10.44
CA SER A 81 5.48 1.77 11.68
C SER A 81 4.79 3.12 11.44
N SER A 82 5.11 3.79 10.33
CA SER A 82 4.48 5.07 9.97
C SER A 82 2.98 4.92 9.67
N ILE A 83 2.58 3.84 8.99
CA ILE A 83 1.16 3.50 8.73
C ILE A 83 0.44 3.22 10.06
N GLN A 84 1.04 2.41 10.93
CA GLN A 84 0.48 2.05 12.23
C GLN A 84 0.32 3.27 13.15
N GLU A 85 1.27 4.22 13.12
CA GLU A 85 1.15 5.50 13.81
C GLU A 85 -0.01 6.34 13.26
N ALA A 86 -0.21 6.39 11.94
CA ALA A 86 -1.34 7.06 11.33
C ALA A 86 -2.67 6.42 11.77
N LEU A 87 -2.75 5.09 11.76
CA LEU A 87 -3.86 4.30 12.31
C LEU A 87 -4.16 4.65 13.76
N ALA A 88 -3.13 4.72 14.62
CA ALA A 88 -3.29 5.08 16.04
C ALA A 88 -3.80 6.52 16.22
N ARG A 89 -3.25 7.48 15.47
CA ARG A 89 -3.72 8.87 15.47
C ARG A 89 -5.18 8.96 15.03
N ALA A 90 -5.53 8.24 13.97
CA ALA A 90 -6.89 8.13 13.47
C ALA A 90 -7.81 7.58 14.56
N LYS A 91 -7.53 6.41 15.14
CA LYS A 91 -8.34 5.80 16.23
C LYS A 91 -8.58 6.76 17.40
N SER A 92 -7.57 7.56 17.76
CA SER A 92 -7.66 8.51 18.87
C SER A 92 -8.50 9.76 18.61
N GLY A 93 -9.07 9.96 17.42
CA GLY A 93 -9.83 11.18 17.10
C GLY A 93 -8.98 12.36 16.64
N LYS A 94 -7.65 12.21 16.60
CA LYS A 94 -6.70 13.32 16.41
C LYS A 94 -6.34 13.58 14.94
N MET A 95 -7.17 13.16 14.00
CA MET A 95 -6.92 13.31 12.57
C MET A 95 -8.13 13.93 11.88
N SER A 96 -7.90 15.06 11.19
CA SER A 96 -8.89 15.69 10.32
C SER A 96 -8.94 14.99 8.96
N LEU A 97 -10.03 15.20 8.21
CA LEU A 97 -10.19 14.65 6.86
C LEU A 97 -9.04 15.09 5.92
N ILE A 98 -8.70 16.38 5.92
CA ILE A 98 -7.62 16.90 5.07
C ILE A 98 -6.27 16.24 5.40
N ASN A 99 -6.00 15.96 6.67
CA ASN A 99 -4.77 15.28 7.09
C ASN A 99 -4.81 13.79 6.71
N ALA A 100 -5.96 13.13 6.83
CA ALA A 100 -6.13 11.73 6.41
C ALA A 100 -5.85 11.56 4.92
N LEU A 101 -6.45 12.40 4.06
CA LEU A 101 -6.24 12.36 2.62
C LEU A 101 -4.80 12.70 2.21
N SER A 102 -4.18 13.66 2.89
CA SER A 102 -2.76 14.01 2.67
C SER A 102 -1.85 12.82 3.00
N VAL A 103 -2.03 12.21 4.18
CA VAL A 103 -1.21 11.08 4.63
C VAL A 103 -1.40 9.87 3.72
N SER A 104 -2.63 9.56 3.30
CA SER A 104 -2.89 8.50 2.31
C SER A 104 -2.15 8.75 1.01
N HIS A 105 -2.23 9.97 0.46
CA HIS A 105 -1.49 10.34 -0.75
C HIS A 105 0.03 10.14 -0.59
N ASP A 106 0.59 10.61 0.53
CA ASP A 106 2.03 10.50 0.81
C ASP A 106 2.48 9.05 0.95
N PHE A 107 1.65 8.16 1.52
CA PHE A 107 1.95 6.74 1.59
C PHE A 107 1.97 6.07 0.22
N GLU A 108 0.95 6.27 -0.61
CA GLU A 108 0.93 5.70 -1.97
C GLU A 108 2.11 6.20 -2.80
N GLN A 109 2.39 7.50 -2.72
CA GLN A 109 3.56 8.10 -3.38
C GLN A 109 4.87 7.45 -2.92
N ALA A 110 5.03 7.23 -1.62
CA ALA A 110 6.23 6.62 -1.06
C ALA A 110 6.39 5.14 -1.46
N ILE A 111 5.30 4.38 -1.61
CA ILE A 111 5.33 3.00 -2.12
C ILE A 111 5.86 2.99 -3.56
N LEU A 112 5.33 3.87 -4.41
CA LEU A 112 5.75 4.01 -5.81
C LEU A 112 7.24 4.42 -5.91
N GLU A 113 7.68 5.41 -5.14
CA GLU A 113 9.06 5.89 -5.13
C GLU A 113 10.07 4.84 -4.66
N LYS A 114 9.68 4.03 -3.67
CA LYS A 114 10.51 2.91 -3.19
C LYS A 114 10.54 1.74 -4.16
N GLY A 115 9.54 1.66 -5.05
CA GLY A 115 9.45 0.63 -6.06
C GLY A 115 9.35 -0.77 -5.47
N PHE A 116 8.60 -0.93 -4.38
CA PHE A 116 8.50 -2.21 -3.66
C PHE A 116 8.04 -3.38 -4.56
N TYR A 117 7.20 -3.13 -5.56
CA TYR A 117 6.74 -4.17 -6.48
C TYR A 117 7.68 -4.40 -7.68
N ASN A 118 8.71 -3.56 -7.85
CA ASN A 118 9.75 -3.76 -8.85
C ASN A 118 10.79 -4.81 -8.43
N PHE A 119 10.60 -5.48 -7.29
CA PHE A 119 11.45 -6.58 -6.82
C PHE A 119 11.12 -7.90 -7.52
N PHE A 120 9.90 -8.04 -8.03
CA PHE A 120 9.47 -9.24 -8.72
C PHE A 120 9.79 -9.16 -10.20
N SER A 121 10.30 -10.27 -10.74
CA SER A 121 10.39 -10.46 -12.19
C SER A 121 9.96 -11.89 -12.53
N GLY A 122 8.96 -11.99 -13.41
CA GLY A 122 8.42 -13.25 -13.92
C GLY A 122 8.32 -13.21 -15.43
N GLN A 123 8.57 -14.35 -16.07
CA GLN A 123 8.47 -14.50 -17.52
C GLN A 123 7.09 -14.99 -17.98
N ASP A 124 6.24 -15.45 -17.05
CA ASP A 124 4.87 -15.84 -17.35
C ASP A 124 3.90 -14.65 -17.27
N ASP A 125 2.78 -14.76 -18.01
CA ASP A 125 1.78 -13.69 -18.11
C ASP A 125 1.03 -13.45 -16.80
N GLU A 126 0.87 -14.49 -15.98
CA GLU A 126 0.11 -14.43 -14.74
C GLU A 126 0.86 -13.61 -13.68
N THR A 127 2.14 -13.87 -13.46
CA THR A 127 3.01 -13.09 -12.59
C THR A 127 3.06 -11.62 -13.02
N ARG A 128 3.24 -11.36 -14.33
CA ARG A 128 3.23 -9.99 -14.85
C ARG A 128 1.90 -9.29 -14.63
N ALA A 129 0.79 -10.00 -14.78
CA ALA A 129 -0.55 -9.44 -14.56
C ALA A 129 -0.76 -9.03 -13.09
N VAL A 130 -0.28 -9.83 -12.14
CA VAL A 130 -0.36 -9.49 -10.70
C VAL A 130 0.45 -8.24 -10.39
N ILE A 131 1.73 -8.20 -10.79
CA ILE A 131 2.62 -7.04 -10.53
C ILE A 131 2.05 -5.77 -11.18
N ARG A 132 1.59 -5.90 -12.43
CA ARG A 132 0.98 -4.79 -13.17
C ARG A 132 -0.29 -4.29 -12.50
N LYS A 133 -1.19 -5.17 -12.07
CA LYS A 133 -2.43 -4.79 -11.39
C LYS A 133 -2.11 -3.98 -10.13
N ILE A 134 -1.25 -4.50 -9.26
CA ILE A 134 -0.85 -3.82 -8.01
C ILE A 134 -0.30 -2.43 -8.34
N THR A 135 0.67 -2.36 -9.26
CA THR A 135 1.33 -1.09 -9.62
C THR A 135 0.36 -0.06 -10.21
N GLU A 136 -0.55 -0.48 -11.11
CA GLU A 136 -1.53 0.41 -11.74
C GLU A 136 -2.58 0.89 -10.72
N GLU A 137 -3.01 0.03 -9.80
CA GLU A 137 -3.95 0.40 -8.75
C GLU A 137 -3.31 1.33 -7.72
N THR A 138 -2.09 1.07 -7.24
CA THR A 138 -1.35 1.99 -6.34
C THR A 138 -1.19 3.39 -6.97
N LEU A 139 -0.93 3.45 -8.28
CA LEU A 139 -0.86 4.74 -9.00
C LEU A 139 -2.22 5.45 -9.04
N ASP A 140 -3.30 4.71 -9.31
CA ASP A 140 -4.66 5.25 -9.30
C ASP A 140 -5.09 5.69 -7.90
N HIS A 141 -4.71 4.96 -6.86
CA HIS A 141 -4.92 5.34 -5.45
C HIS A 141 -4.23 6.66 -5.14
N GLN A 142 -2.94 6.78 -5.46
CA GLN A 142 -2.16 8.00 -5.29
C GLN A 142 -2.85 9.21 -5.93
N MET A 143 -3.36 9.04 -7.16
CA MET A 143 -4.04 10.09 -7.92
C MET A 143 -5.38 10.47 -7.30
N LYS A 144 -6.18 9.47 -6.87
CA LYS A 144 -7.48 9.68 -6.23
C LYS A 144 -7.35 10.39 -4.89
N MET A 145 -6.38 9.99 -4.05
CA MET A 145 -6.11 10.62 -2.76
C MET A 145 -5.64 12.07 -2.94
N LYS A 146 -4.75 12.32 -3.90
CA LYS A 146 -4.32 13.67 -4.26
C LYS A 146 -5.50 14.56 -4.67
N LYS A 147 -6.35 14.06 -5.57
CA LYS A 147 -7.52 14.80 -6.06
C LYS A 147 -8.51 15.12 -4.94
N ALA A 148 -8.81 14.15 -4.08
CA ALA A 148 -9.67 14.35 -2.92
C ALA A 148 -9.07 15.38 -1.96
N TRP A 149 -7.77 15.28 -1.66
CA TRP A 149 -7.07 16.25 -0.82
C TRP A 149 -7.11 17.67 -1.39
N GLU A 150 -6.85 17.84 -2.69
CA GLU A 150 -6.92 19.14 -3.35
C GLU A 150 -8.31 19.76 -3.32
N GLN A 151 -9.37 18.93 -3.44
CA GLN A 151 -10.76 19.38 -3.31
C GLN A 151 -11.05 19.90 -1.90
N GLU A 152 -10.67 19.15 -0.86
CA GLU A 152 -10.88 19.58 0.52
C GLU A 152 -10.07 20.83 0.86
N ARG A 153 -8.84 20.92 0.37
CA ARG A 153 -7.98 22.09 0.60
C ARG A 153 -8.55 23.35 -0.03
N LYS A 154 -9.10 23.25 -1.24
CA LYS A 154 -9.76 24.38 -1.92
C LYS A 154 -11.04 24.78 -1.19
N ALA A 155 -11.85 23.83 -0.75
CA ALA A 155 -13.08 24.11 0.00
C ALA A 155 -12.80 24.77 1.37
N ALA A 156 -11.63 24.52 1.95
CA ALA A 156 -11.19 25.12 3.22
C ALA A 156 -10.47 26.48 3.07
N SER A 157 -10.17 26.92 1.85
CA SER A 157 -9.55 28.22 1.57
C SER A 157 -10.66 29.25 1.28
N PRO A 158 -10.84 30.29 2.12
CA PRO A 158 -11.88 31.31 1.92
C PRO A 158 -11.67 32.18 0.69
#